data_AF-A0A397SIT5-F1
#
_entry.id   AF-A0A397SIT5-F1
#
_cell.length_a   1.000
_cell.length_b   1.000
_cell.length_c   1.000
_cell.angle_alpha   90.00
_cell.angle_beta   90.00
_cell.angle_gamma   90.00
#
_symmetry.space_group_name_H-M   'P 1'
#
loop_
_entity.id
_entity.type
_entity.pdbx_description
1 polymer ?
#
loop_
_entity_poly.entity_id
_entity_poly.type
_entity_poly.pdbx_seq_one_letter_code
_entity_poly.pdbx_strand_id
1 'polypeptide(L)'
;MDTNESEKSKILFQNYENLDKPLHPLQNPFFRDYYLVYINTKYDPVQLHTNPNYLAHEYHNYTTYLISLIIDHECLKPNFPPNINVEKYVPRIDKRKNITYRTGNSFIIYRKYFSEYLESLEIRLHQLLITKLSSDYWKNEPLTVKAYYKDISDQINKIYNQQTMDLMKLSPVSDS
;
A
#
# COMPACT_ATOMS: atom_id res chain seq x y z
N MET A 1 13.52 -21.00 17.99
CA MET A 1 12.92 -20.18 16.92
C MET A 1 13.06 -21.00 15.65
N ASP A 2 11.95 -21.61 15.23
CA ASP A 2 11.92 -22.55 14.12
C ASP A 2 12.14 -21.81 12.80
N THR A 3 13.27 -22.09 12.15
CA THR A 3 13.66 -21.55 10.84
C THR A 3 12.59 -21.79 9.78
N ASN A 4 11.79 -22.85 9.96
CA ASN A 4 10.74 -23.33 9.07
C ASN A 4 9.53 -22.38 8.96
N GLU A 5 9.21 -21.61 10.00
CA GLU A 5 8.04 -20.72 9.99
C GLU A 5 8.32 -19.42 9.22
N SER A 6 9.52 -18.86 9.42
CA SER A 6 10.03 -17.72 8.64
C SER A 6 10.20 -18.07 7.15
N GLU A 7 10.62 -19.29 6.84
CA GLU A 7 10.74 -19.77 5.46
C GLU A 7 9.37 -20.01 4.82
N LYS A 8 8.41 -20.58 5.56
CA LYS A 8 7.03 -20.70 5.10
C LYS A 8 6.38 -19.35 4.82
N SER A 9 6.60 -18.35 5.67
CA SER A 9 6.13 -16.98 5.40
C SER A 9 6.79 -16.39 4.15
N LYS A 10 8.12 -16.54 3.99
CA LYS A 10 8.81 -16.07 2.77
C LYS A 10 8.28 -16.75 1.49
N ILE A 11 7.99 -18.05 1.54
CA ILE A 11 7.39 -18.80 0.42
C ILE A 11 5.92 -18.37 0.19
N LEU A 12 5.18 -18.06 1.26
CA LEU A 12 3.81 -17.54 1.16
C LEU A 12 3.77 -16.23 0.37
N PHE A 13 4.81 -15.40 0.49
CA PHE A 13 4.87 -14.08 -0.11
C PHE A 13 5.73 -13.96 -1.39
N GLN A 14 6.56 -14.95 -1.72
CA GLN A 14 7.39 -14.96 -2.95
C GLN A 14 6.56 -15.05 -4.25
N ASN A 15 5.36 -15.63 -4.21
CA ASN A 15 4.50 -15.76 -5.39
C ASN A 15 3.58 -14.54 -5.66
N TYR A 16 3.76 -13.41 -4.96
CA TYR A 16 3.05 -12.16 -5.29
C TYR A 16 3.76 -11.33 -6.37
N GLU A 17 4.90 -11.80 -6.88
CA GLU A 17 5.45 -11.28 -8.14
C GLU A 17 4.37 -11.41 -9.22
N ASN A 18 3.97 -10.28 -9.82
CA ASN A 18 2.96 -10.11 -10.87
C ASN A 18 1.53 -9.67 -10.47
N LEU A 19 1.30 -8.98 -9.34
CA LEU A 19 0.01 -8.27 -9.12
C LEU A 19 -0.24 -7.09 -10.07
N ASP A 20 0.74 -6.69 -10.89
CA ASP A 20 0.59 -5.68 -11.94
C ASP A 20 -0.13 -6.21 -13.20
N LYS A 21 -0.28 -7.53 -13.35
CA LYS A 21 -1.17 -8.13 -14.35
C LYS A 21 -2.30 -8.84 -13.60
N PRO A 22 -3.58 -8.60 -13.92
CA PRO A 22 -4.66 -9.36 -13.31
C PRO A 22 -4.51 -10.83 -13.73
N LEU A 23 -3.89 -11.63 -12.86
CA LEU A 23 -3.93 -13.08 -12.95
C LEU A 23 -5.41 -13.48 -12.86
N HIS A 24 -5.85 -14.34 -13.77
CA HIS A 24 -7.20 -14.89 -13.65
C HIS A 24 -7.32 -15.57 -12.27
N PRO A 25 -8.42 -15.41 -11.51
CA PRO A 25 -8.54 -15.97 -10.16
C PRO A 25 -8.08 -17.43 -10.03
N LEU A 26 -8.44 -18.28 -10.99
CA LEU A 26 -8.05 -19.71 -11.03
C LEU A 26 -6.55 -19.98 -11.30
N GLN A 27 -5.80 -18.98 -11.75
CA GLN A 27 -4.35 -19.06 -11.90
C GLN A 27 -3.61 -18.73 -10.60
N ASN A 28 -4.29 -18.16 -9.60
CA ASN A 28 -3.70 -17.88 -8.30
C ASN A 28 -3.58 -19.19 -7.49
N PRO A 29 -2.36 -19.70 -7.22
CA PRO A 29 -2.17 -20.99 -6.54
C PRO A 29 -2.66 -20.95 -5.08
N PHE A 30 -2.57 -19.82 -4.39
CA PHE A 30 -3.12 -19.70 -3.03
C PHE A 30 -4.64 -19.75 -3.04
N PHE A 31 -5.29 -19.12 -4.02
CA PHE A 31 -6.74 -19.22 -4.15
C PHE A 31 -7.15 -20.67 -4.45
N ARG A 32 -6.55 -21.28 -5.48
CA ARG A 32 -6.94 -22.59 -5.98
C ARG A 32 -6.56 -23.74 -5.05
N ASP A 33 -5.30 -23.80 -4.66
CA ASP A 33 -4.72 -25.00 -4.02
C ASP A 33 -4.77 -24.93 -2.49
N TYR A 34 -4.91 -23.72 -1.92
CA TYR A 34 -4.99 -23.53 -0.47
C TYR A 34 -6.38 -23.09 0.00
N TYR A 35 -6.85 -21.93 -0.45
CA TYR A 35 -8.09 -21.34 0.06
C TYR A 35 -9.31 -22.21 -0.24
N LEU A 36 -9.51 -22.62 -1.50
CA LEU A 36 -10.66 -23.46 -1.87
C LEU A 36 -10.60 -24.87 -1.25
N VAL A 37 -9.41 -25.40 -1.03
CA VAL A 37 -9.24 -26.77 -0.50
C VAL A 37 -9.39 -26.82 1.03
N TYR A 38 -8.77 -25.88 1.75
CA TYR A 38 -8.65 -25.96 3.21
C TYR A 38 -9.47 -24.92 3.96
N ILE A 39 -9.83 -23.80 3.34
CA ILE A 39 -10.54 -22.69 4.01
C ILE A 39 -12.00 -22.67 3.61
N ASN A 40 -12.30 -22.58 2.31
CA ASN A 40 -13.67 -22.66 1.79
C ASN A 40 -13.99 -24.07 1.31
N THR A 41 -14.15 -25.03 2.23
CA THR A 41 -14.39 -26.45 1.88
C THR A 41 -15.77 -26.73 1.28
N LYS A 42 -16.62 -25.71 1.09
CA LYS A 42 -18.01 -25.84 0.63
C LYS A 42 -18.29 -25.14 -0.70
N TYR A 43 -17.24 -24.70 -1.40
CA TYR A 43 -17.40 -24.08 -2.71
C TYR A 43 -18.00 -25.06 -3.74
N ASP A 44 -18.71 -24.54 -4.74
CA ASP A 44 -19.23 -25.31 -5.87
C ASP A 44 -18.21 -25.28 -7.02
N PRO A 45 -17.54 -26.41 -7.33
CA PRO A 45 -16.50 -26.45 -8.35
C PRO A 45 -17.05 -26.25 -9.77
N VAL A 46 -18.32 -26.58 -10.03
CA VAL A 46 -18.94 -26.37 -11.34
C VAL A 46 -19.25 -24.90 -11.54
N GLN A 47 -19.86 -24.25 -10.54
CA GLN A 47 -20.13 -22.80 -10.59
C GLN A 47 -18.84 -22.00 -10.68
N LEU A 48 -17.76 -22.43 -10.00
CA LEU A 48 -16.45 -21.78 -10.05
C LEU A 48 -15.88 -21.64 -11.47
N HIS A 49 -16.13 -22.60 -12.35
CA HIS A 49 -15.62 -22.59 -13.73
C HIS A 49 -16.63 -22.04 -14.74
N THR A 50 -17.94 -22.12 -14.43
CA THR A 50 -19.01 -21.79 -15.39
C THR A 50 -19.68 -20.44 -15.13
N ASN A 51 -19.59 -19.91 -13.91
CA ASN A 51 -20.25 -18.67 -13.50
C ASN A 51 -19.23 -17.60 -13.08
N PRO A 52 -18.99 -16.58 -13.91
CA PRO A 52 -18.04 -15.50 -13.61
C PRO A 52 -18.36 -14.72 -12.34
N ASN A 53 -19.65 -14.55 -12.00
CA ASN A 53 -20.04 -13.84 -10.77
C ASN A 53 -19.73 -14.66 -9.53
N TYR A 54 -19.94 -15.98 -9.61
CA TYR A 54 -19.58 -16.89 -8.52
C TYR A 54 -18.06 -16.89 -8.32
N LEU A 55 -17.28 -17.01 -9.40
CA LEU A 55 -15.82 -16.92 -9.33
C LEU A 55 -15.35 -15.59 -8.71
N ALA A 56 -15.92 -14.47 -9.16
CA ALA A 56 -15.59 -13.14 -8.63
C ALA A 56 -15.94 -13.01 -7.14
N HIS A 57 -17.08 -13.55 -6.71
CA HIS A 57 -17.49 -13.57 -5.31
C HIS A 57 -16.55 -14.40 -4.45
N GLU A 58 -16.21 -15.62 -4.88
CA GLU A 58 -15.28 -16.47 -4.12
C GLU A 58 -13.87 -15.88 -4.06
N TYR A 59 -13.41 -15.26 -5.14
CA TYR A 59 -12.14 -14.56 -5.13
C TYR A 59 -12.16 -13.32 -4.21
N HIS A 60 -13.29 -12.61 -4.11
CA HIS A 60 -13.47 -11.54 -3.14
C HIS A 60 -13.39 -12.07 -1.69
N ASN A 61 -14.03 -13.20 -1.39
CA ASN A 61 -13.96 -13.82 -0.06
C ASN A 61 -12.54 -14.23 0.29
N TYR A 62 -11.81 -14.83 -0.65
CA TYR A 62 -10.38 -15.13 -0.52
C TYR A 62 -9.54 -13.89 -0.20
N THR A 63 -9.70 -12.81 -0.98
CA THR A 63 -8.91 -11.59 -0.74
C THR A 63 -9.25 -10.96 0.61
N THR A 64 -10.50 -11.03 1.05
CA THR A 64 -10.91 -10.56 2.38
C THR A 64 -10.27 -11.38 3.50
N TYR A 65 -10.25 -12.71 3.36
CA TYR A 65 -9.58 -13.61 4.30
C TYR A 65 -8.07 -13.37 4.36
N LEU A 66 -7.42 -13.21 3.21
CA LEU A 66 -5.99 -12.92 3.16
C LEU A 66 -5.67 -11.59 3.87
N ILE A 67 -6.50 -10.56 3.66
CA ILE A 67 -6.34 -9.27 4.33
C ILE A 67 -6.50 -9.41 5.85
N SER A 68 -7.49 -10.15 6.33
CA SER A 68 -7.67 -10.33 7.78
C SER A 68 -6.47 -11.04 8.39
N LEU A 69 -5.96 -12.10 7.77
CA LEU A 69 -4.73 -12.77 8.24
C LEU A 69 -3.54 -11.82 8.31
N ILE A 70 -3.33 -11.00 7.28
CA ILE A 70 -2.21 -10.04 7.24
C ILE A 70 -2.33 -9.04 8.40
N ILE A 71 -3.54 -8.53 8.64
CA ILE A 71 -3.81 -7.54 9.68
C ILE A 71 -3.66 -8.15 11.07
N ASP A 72 -4.29 -9.30 11.32
CA ASP A 72 -4.34 -9.95 12.63
C ASP A 72 -2.95 -10.38 13.11
N HIS A 73 -2.06 -10.72 12.19
CA HIS A 73 -0.68 -11.10 12.49
C HIS A 73 0.34 -9.96 12.28
N GLU A 74 -0.11 -8.76 11.91
CA GLU A 74 0.74 -7.61 11.57
C GLU A 74 1.89 -7.94 10.59
N CYS A 75 1.72 -8.96 9.72
CA CYS A 75 2.81 -9.55 8.91
C CYS A 75 3.53 -8.55 7.99
N LEU A 76 2.82 -7.50 7.59
CA LEU A 76 3.29 -6.50 6.64
C LEU A 76 3.50 -5.12 7.28
N LYS A 77 3.33 -5.01 8.60
CA LYS A 77 3.44 -3.73 9.28
C LYS A 77 4.92 -3.28 9.31
N PRO A 78 5.23 -2.05 8.87
CA PRO A 78 6.59 -1.55 8.93
C PRO A 78 7.06 -1.34 10.37
N ASN A 79 8.36 -1.51 10.61
CA ASN A 79 8.96 -1.15 11.89
C ASN A 79 8.87 0.36 12.14
N PHE A 80 8.69 0.73 13.42
CA PHE A 80 8.63 2.12 13.85
C PHE A 80 9.75 2.44 14.86
N PRO A 81 10.39 3.63 14.80
CA PRO A 81 10.18 4.68 13.82
C PRO A 81 10.82 4.34 12.45
N PRO A 82 10.15 4.71 11.35
CA PRO A 82 10.74 4.54 10.03
C PRO A 82 11.85 5.58 9.80
N ASN A 83 12.81 5.27 8.93
CA ASN A 83 13.79 6.24 8.47
C ASN A 83 13.29 6.93 7.19
N ILE A 84 12.56 8.04 7.33
CA ILE A 84 11.98 8.79 6.20
C ILE A 84 12.87 10.00 5.87
N ASN A 85 13.37 10.03 4.63
CA ASN A 85 13.98 11.23 4.05
C ASN A 85 12.86 12.18 3.57
N VAL A 86 12.68 13.31 4.27
CA VAL A 86 11.61 14.29 4.03
C VAL A 86 11.69 14.86 2.61
N GLU A 87 12.89 15.15 2.12
CA GLU A 87 13.13 15.79 0.82
C GLU A 87 12.64 14.93 -0.35
N LYS A 88 12.74 13.59 -0.24
CA LYS A 88 12.20 12.65 -1.23
C LYS A 88 10.67 12.71 -1.34
N TYR A 89 10.00 13.20 -0.30
CA TYR A 89 8.54 13.26 -0.23
C TYR A 89 7.98 14.64 -0.62
N VAL A 90 8.83 15.65 -0.78
CA VAL A 90 8.43 16.99 -1.25
C VAL A 90 7.99 16.91 -2.73
N PRO A 91 6.75 17.34 -3.06
CA PRO A 91 6.32 17.40 -4.45
C PRO A 91 7.19 18.35 -5.27
N ARG A 92 7.55 17.93 -6.49
CA ARG A 92 8.24 18.82 -7.43
C ARG A 92 7.25 19.86 -7.96
N ILE A 93 7.64 21.13 -7.92
CA ILE A 93 6.84 22.23 -8.49
C ILE A 93 7.03 22.22 -10.01
N ASP A 94 5.95 21.95 -10.75
CA ASP A 94 5.92 22.07 -12.20
C ASP A 94 5.41 23.47 -12.58
N LYS A 95 6.30 24.32 -13.09
CA LYS A 95 5.98 25.70 -13.51
C LYS A 95 4.91 25.77 -14.61
N ARG A 96 4.67 24.69 -15.36
CA ARG A 96 3.70 24.66 -16.46
C ARG A 96 2.30 24.27 -16.00
N LYS A 97 2.17 23.76 -14.79
CA LYS A 97 0.88 23.34 -14.22
C LYS A 97 0.57 24.27 -13.07
N ASN A 98 -0.46 25.11 -13.23
CA ASN A 98 -1.07 25.91 -12.13
C ASN A 98 -1.80 25.02 -11.11
N ILE A 99 -1.20 23.89 -10.73
CA ILE A 99 -1.74 22.94 -9.77
C ILE A 99 -0.98 23.17 -8.48
N THR A 100 -1.63 23.81 -7.52
CA THR A 100 -1.19 23.78 -6.13
C THR A 100 -1.29 22.32 -5.67
N TYR A 101 -0.15 21.66 -5.50
CA TYR A 101 -0.14 20.33 -4.93
C TYR A 101 -0.56 20.47 -3.48
N ARG A 102 -1.72 19.90 -3.11
CA ARG A 102 -1.97 19.61 -1.69
C ARG A 102 -0.92 18.60 -1.28
N THR A 103 0.11 19.09 -0.61
CA THR A 103 1.07 18.26 0.10
C THR A 103 0.29 17.25 0.95
N GLY A 104 0.61 15.97 0.76
CA GLY A 104 -0.18 14.88 1.31
C GLY A 104 -0.32 15.02 2.83
N ASN A 105 -1.52 14.75 3.36
CA ASN A 105 -1.72 14.65 4.81
C ASN A 105 -0.88 13.50 5.40
N SER A 106 -0.77 13.44 6.73
CA SER A 106 0.01 12.40 7.43
C SER A 106 -0.31 10.97 6.98
N PHE A 107 -1.57 10.66 6.67
CA PHE A 107 -1.97 9.36 6.14
C PHE A 107 -1.45 9.10 4.72
N ILE A 108 -1.41 10.10 3.82
CA ILE A 108 -0.85 9.92 2.48
C ILE A 108 0.65 9.57 2.56
N ILE A 109 1.38 10.19 3.49
CA ILE A 109 2.80 9.88 3.73
C ILE A 109 2.94 8.48 4.30
N TYR A 110 2.12 8.12 5.29
CA TYR A 110 2.06 6.78 5.86
C TYR A 110 1.85 5.71 4.77
N ARG A 111 0.84 5.88 3.91
CA ARG A 111 0.54 4.95 2.81
C ARG A 111 1.67 4.86 1.80
N LYS A 112 2.29 6.00 1.45
CA LYS A 112 3.43 6.02 0.52
C LYS A 112 4.62 5.26 1.11
N TYR A 113 4.97 5.53 2.37
CA TYR A 113 6.03 4.80 3.06
C TYR A 113 5.72 3.31 3.18
N PHE A 114 4.47 2.95 3.49
CA PHE A 114 4.01 1.56 3.50
C PHE A 114 4.23 0.86 2.15
N SER A 115 3.91 1.52 1.04
CA SER A 115 4.20 1.00 -0.31
C SER A 115 5.71 0.81 -0.54
N GLU A 116 6.51 1.83 -0.22
CA GLU A 116 7.98 1.78 -0.38
C GLU A 116 8.62 0.67 0.50
N TYR A 117 8.06 0.41 1.69
CA TYR A 117 8.47 -0.69 2.56
C TYR A 117 8.13 -2.06 1.98
N LEU A 118 6.95 -2.24 1.41
CA LEU A 118 6.61 -3.50 0.75
C LEU A 118 7.49 -3.75 -0.47
N GLU A 119 7.75 -2.71 -1.26
CA GLU A 119 8.66 -2.78 -2.41
C GLU A 119 10.09 -3.18 -1.99
N SER A 120 10.59 -2.71 -0.84
CA SER A 120 11.91 -3.10 -0.34
C SER A 120 11.98 -4.55 0.16
N LEU A 121 10.84 -5.16 0.45
CA LEU A 121 10.70 -6.59 0.72
C LEU A 121 10.42 -7.43 -0.54
N GLU A 122 10.49 -6.80 -1.72
CA GLU A 122 10.13 -7.41 -3.01
C GLU A 122 8.65 -7.83 -3.10
N ILE A 123 7.81 -7.29 -2.21
CA ILE A 123 6.37 -7.53 -2.18
C ILE A 123 5.67 -6.44 -2.99
N ARG A 124 5.13 -6.81 -4.16
CA ARG A 124 4.33 -5.91 -4.99
C ARG A 124 2.86 -6.17 -4.78
N LEU A 125 2.14 -5.22 -4.20
CA LEU A 125 0.68 -5.30 -4.03
C LEU A 125 -0.05 -4.33 -4.96
N HIS A 126 -1.26 -4.72 -5.39
CA HIS A 126 -2.13 -3.80 -6.13
C HIS A 126 -2.49 -2.58 -5.29
N GLN A 127 -2.58 -1.39 -5.90
CA GLN A 127 -2.78 -0.11 -5.21
C GLN A 127 -4.04 -0.08 -4.32
N LEU A 128 -5.12 -0.78 -4.70
CA LEU A 128 -6.32 -0.88 -3.88
C LEU A 128 -6.06 -1.64 -2.56
N LEU A 129 -5.25 -2.70 -2.62
CA LEU A 129 -4.89 -3.51 -1.47
C LEU A 129 -3.97 -2.72 -0.53
N ILE A 130 -2.98 -2.02 -1.08
CA ILE A 130 -2.12 -1.08 -0.34
C ILE A 130 -2.97 -0.04 0.39
N THR A 131 -3.96 0.52 -0.30
CA THR A 131 -4.85 1.55 0.29
C THR A 131 -5.70 0.99 1.42
N LYS A 132 -6.23 -0.23 1.26
CA LYS A 132 -7.02 -0.89 2.31
C LYS A 132 -6.17 -1.24 3.53
N LEU A 133 -5.05 -1.94 3.33
CA LEU A 133 -4.12 -2.32 4.41
C LEU A 133 -3.59 -1.10 5.17
N SER A 134 -3.10 -0.09 4.46
CA SER A 134 -2.60 1.14 5.10
C SER A 134 -3.69 1.88 5.88
N SER A 135 -4.93 1.91 5.39
CA SER A 135 -6.06 2.51 6.10
C SER A 135 -6.38 1.77 7.39
N ASP A 136 -6.40 0.44 7.36
CA ASP A 136 -6.68 -0.39 8.53
C ASP A 136 -5.56 -0.27 9.57
N TYR A 137 -4.29 -0.34 9.17
CA TYR A 137 -3.19 -0.10 10.09
C TYR A 137 -3.24 1.31 10.67
N TRP A 138 -3.41 2.34 9.83
CA TRP A 138 -3.50 3.73 10.28
C TRP A 138 -4.61 3.96 11.31
N LYS A 139 -5.78 3.32 11.13
CA LYS A 139 -6.87 3.41 12.10
C LYS A 139 -6.42 2.93 13.48
N ASN A 140 -5.69 1.83 13.53
CA ASN A 140 -5.20 1.17 14.75
C ASN A 140 -3.86 1.71 15.27
N GLU A 141 -3.16 2.57 14.53
CA GLU A 141 -1.89 3.14 14.98
C GLU A 141 -2.05 3.99 16.26
N PRO A 142 -1.09 3.91 17.20
CA PRO A 142 -1.02 4.80 18.36
C PRO A 142 -0.91 6.28 17.96
N LEU A 143 -1.34 7.15 18.87
CA LEU A 143 -1.25 8.60 18.67
C LEU A 143 0.20 9.09 18.45
N THR A 144 1.18 8.42 19.05
CA THR A 144 2.61 8.73 18.87
C THR A 144 3.07 8.50 17.43
N VAL A 145 2.63 7.42 16.79
CA VAL A 145 2.90 7.14 15.38
C VAL A 145 2.22 8.18 14.49
N LYS A 146 0.95 8.49 14.77
CA LYS A 146 0.20 9.50 14.02
C LYS A 146 0.84 10.89 14.12
N ALA A 147 1.33 11.25 15.31
CA ALA A 147 2.06 12.49 15.56
C ALA A 147 3.37 12.55 14.77
N TYR A 148 4.15 11.47 14.76
CA TYR A 148 5.38 11.38 13.96
C TYR A 148 5.14 11.64 12.47
N TYR A 149 4.13 11.00 11.86
CA TYR A 149 3.79 11.25 10.46
C TYR A 149 3.18 12.64 10.22
N LYS A 150 2.55 13.24 11.23
CA LYS A 150 2.13 14.64 11.18
C LYS A 150 3.33 15.58 11.13
N ASP A 151 4.35 15.36 11.96
CA ASP A 151 5.56 16.19 11.97
C ASP A 151 6.28 16.12 10.62
N ILE A 152 6.33 14.95 9.99
CA ILE A 152 6.86 14.80 8.63
C ILE A 152 6.01 15.58 7.62
N SER A 153 4.68 15.48 7.69
CA SER A 153 3.78 16.23 6.81
C SER A 153 4.01 17.73 6.94
N ASP A 154 4.13 18.24 8.16
CA ASP A 154 4.34 19.66 8.43
C ASP A 154 5.72 20.14 7.92
N GLN A 155 6.76 19.29 8.01
CA GLN A 155 8.08 19.58 7.41
C GLN A 155 8.01 19.63 5.87
N ILE A 156 7.34 18.66 5.23
CA ILE A 156 7.14 18.66 3.77
C ILE A 156 6.40 19.93 3.33
N ASN A 157 5.32 20.30 4.05
CA ASN A 157 4.54 21.51 3.78
C ASN A 157 5.41 22.76 3.85
N LYS A 158 6.26 22.85 4.88
CA LYS A 158 7.16 23.98 5.07
C LYS A 158 8.14 24.12 3.91
N ILE A 159 8.77 23.02 3.48
CA ILE A 159 9.72 23.02 2.35
C ILE A 159 9.01 23.39 1.05
N TYR A 160 7.84 22.80 0.77
CA TYR A 160 7.06 23.08 -0.44
C TYR A 160 6.61 24.54 -0.52
N ASN A 161 6.11 25.09 0.59
CA ASN A 161 5.71 26.50 0.66
C ASN A 161 6.90 27.45 0.46
N GLN A 162 8.06 27.13 1.04
CA GLN A 162 9.28 27.90 0.84
C GLN A 162 9.69 27.90 -0.64
N GLN A 163 9.74 26.72 -1.28
CA GLN A 163 10.05 26.60 -2.71
C GLN A 163 9.05 27.38 -3.58
N THR A 164 7.77 27.36 -3.22
CA THR A 164 6.73 28.10 -3.93
C THR A 164 6.93 29.61 -3.82
N MET A 165 7.22 30.11 -2.61
CA MET A 165 7.51 31.53 -2.39
C MET A 165 8.76 31.98 -3.13
N ASP A 166 9.83 31.18 -3.13
CA ASP A 166 11.07 31.52 -3.82
C ASP A 166 10.88 31.57 -5.34
N LEU A 167 10.06 30.67 -5.90
CA LEU A 167 9.68 30.72 -7.31
C LEU A 167 8.84 31.97 -7.66
N MET A 168 7.90 32.37 -6.79
CA MET A 168 7.11 33.59 -7.00
C MET A 168 7.97 34.85 -6.97
N LYS A 169 8.98 34.91 -6.10
CA LYS A 169 9.95 36.02 -6.04
C LYS A 169 10.87 36.07 -7.26
N LEU A 170 11.16 34.92 -7.87
CA LEU A 170 12.01 34.78 -9.07
C LEU A 170 11.27 34.98 -10.40
N SER A 171 9.94 35.14 -10.39
CA SER A 171 9.18 35.64 -11.53
C SER A 171 8.97 37.15 -11.36
N PRO A 172 9.97 38.01 -11.67
CA PRO A 172 9.66 39.41 -11.86
C PRO A 172 8.68 39.49 -13.03
N VAL A 173 7.69 40.35 -12.84
CA VAL A 173 6.84 40.94 -13.87
C VAL A 173 7.65 41.00 -15.17
N SER A 174 7.18 40.31 -16.21
CA SER A 174 7.62 40.60 -17.56
C SER A 174 7.22 42.05 -17.83
N ASP A 175 8.16 42.96 -17.61
CA ASP A 175 8.08 44.35 -18.03
C ASP A 175 7.94 44.35 -19.56
N SER A 176 6.79 44.83 -20.04
CA SER A 176 6.57 45.68 -21.24
C SER A 176 5.14 45.51 -21.75
#